data_AF-A0A645FXY8-F1
#
_entry.id   AF-A0A645FXY8-F1
#
_cell.length_a   1.000
_cell.length_b   1.000
_cell.length_c   1.000
_cell.angle_alpha   90.00
_cell.angle_beta   90.00
_cell.angle_gamma   90.00
#
_symmetry.space_group_name_H-M   'P 1'
#
loop_
_entity.id
_entity.type
_entity.pdbx_description
1 polymer ?
#
loop_
_entity_poly.entity_id
_entity_poly.type
_entity_poly.pdbx_seq_one_letter_code
_entity_poly.pdbx_strand_id
1 'polypeptide(L)'
;MDSIKGAQVIKRFDIGSGSAKLCDVRESCLGLCESGFEALLTSPPYATALPYIDTQRISLVWLDFCSPDEIMSLESSLIGSREFVSNDKKKWLSDFRNSRVPLTKEINDLIDELATELQSSDGFRKQAVPVLLYRYFADMKNMFCNTLAATRKDAKFGLIVGNNRTTIGGKKYQIDTPYLLSLLARDCGWNIDELLQLQTYKRYGINSKNAINSETLIVLHK
;
A
#
# COMPACT_ATOMS: atom_id res chain seq x y z
N MET A 1 -24.41 -25.33 9.75
CA MET A 1 -25.00 -24.11 10.36
C MET A 1 -24.37 -23.76 11.71
N ASP A 2 -23.68 -24.70 12.39
CA ASP A 2 -23.06 -24.44 13.69
C ASP A 2 -21.78 -23.57 13.63
N SER A 3 -21.09 -23.53 12.48
CA SER A 3 -19.91 -22.67 12.27
C SER A 3 -20.25 -21.17 12.24
N ILE A 4 -21.46 -20.80 11.80
CA ILE A 4 -21.94 -19.40 11.78
C ILE A 4 -22.37 -18.96 13.19
N LYS A 5 -22.94 -19.86 13.99
CA LYS A 5 -23.29 -19.57 15.38
C LYS A 5 -22.06 -19.33 16.27
N GLY A 6 -20.95 -20.02 16.01
CA GLY A 6 -19.66 -19.76 16.67
C GLY A 6 -19.05 -18.40 16.31
N ALA A 7 -19.25 -17.92 15.07
CA ALA A 7 -18.78 -16.60 14.63
C ALA A 7 -19.66 -15.44 15.12
N GLN A 8 -20.89 -15.72 15.58
CA GLN A 8 -21.86 -14.72 16.03
C GLN A 8 -21.81 -14.39 17.52
N VAL A 9 -20.85 -14.93 18.28
CA VAL A 9 -20.39 -14.24 19.50
C VAL A 9 -19.55 -13.05 19.04
N ILE A 10 -20.19 -12.09 18.37
CA ILE A 10 -19.63 -10.76 18.21
C ILE A 10 -19.49 -10.27 19.64
N LYS A 11 -18.26 -10.27 20.15
CA LYS A 11 -17.93 -9.46 21.32
C LYS A 11 -18.47 -8.09 20.97
N ARG A 12 -19.54 -7.65 21.66
CA ARG A 12 -20.03 -6.29 21.56
C ARG A 12 -18.84 -5.44 21.98
N PHE A 13 -18.15 -4.86 21.00
CA PHE A 13 -17.10 -3.91 21.27
C PHE A 13 -17.76 -2.80 22.06
N ASP A 14 -17.16 -2.45 23.21
CA ASP A 14 -17.58 -1.26 23.92
C ASP A 14 -17.27 -0.07 23.00
N ILE A 15 -18.32 0.49 22.40
CA ILE A 15 -18.23 1.60 21.43
C ILE A 15 -17.50 2.79 22.08
N GLY A 16 -17.46 2.88 23.42
CA GLY A 16 -16.73 3.91 24.15
C GLY A 16 -15.20 3.79 24.10
N SER A 17 -14.64 2.67 23.63
CA SER A 17 -13.18 2.43 23.62
C SER A 17 -12.51 2.63 22.26
N GLY A 18 -13.30 2.78 21.18
CA GLY A 18 -12.81 2.94 19.81
C GLY A 18 -13.11 4.32 19.25
N SER A 19 -12.22 4.83 18.40
CA SER A 19 -12.49 6.04 17.62
C SER A 19 -12.02 5.85 16.17
N ALA A 20 -12.71 6.51 15.24
CA ALA A 20 -12.29 6.60 13.86
C ALA A 20 -11.89 8.06 13.58
N LYS A 21 -10.74 8.26 12.95
CA LYS A 21 -10.24 9.58 12.57
C LYS A 21 -9.91 9.57 11.09
N LEU A 22 -10.41 10.56 10.35
CA LEU A 22 -9.99 10.80 8.98
C LEU A 22 -8.57 11.40 9.02
N CYS A 23 -7.60 10.65 8.50
CA CYS A 23 -6.21 11.09 8.46
C CYS A 23 -5.49 10.46 7.27
N ASP A 24 -4.47 11.15 6.77
CA ASP A 24 -3.51 10.60 5.82
C ASP A 24 -2.29 10.08 6.58
N VAL A 25 -2.06 8.77 6.53
CA VAL A 25 -0.96 8.12 7.24
C VAL A 25 0.42 8.51 6.67
N ARG A 26 0.48 9.11 5.48
CA ARG A 26 1.71 9.67 4.91
C ARG A 26 2.07 11.02 5.52
N GLU A 27 1.14 11.64 6.24
CA GLU A 27 1.36 12.87 7.00
C GLU A 27 1.57 12.55 8.49
N SER A 28 1.75 13.59 9.29
CA SER A 28 2.01 13.43 10.72
C SER A 28 0.88 12.68 11.42
N CYS A 29 1.23 11.53 12.00
CA CYS A 29 0.34 10.74 12.85
C CYS A 29 0.44 11.14 14.34
N LEU A 30 1.25 12.16 14.67
CA LEU A 30 1.38 12.67 16.03
C LEU A 30 0.07 13.30 16.50
N GLY A 31 -0.28 13.09 17.78
CA GLY A 31 -1.53 13.60 18.35
C GLY A 31 -2.77 12.76 18.02
N LEU A 32 -2.67 11.73 17.18
CA LEU A 32 -3.76 10.75 17.02
C LEU A 32 -4.00 9.98 18.32
N CYS A 33 -2.92 9.70 19.07
CA CYS A 33 -2.93 9.13 20.41
C CYS A 33 -1.84 9.82 21.24
N GLU A 34 -2.20 10.51 22.34
CA GLU A 34 -1.24 11.25 23.18
C GLU A 34 -0.15 10.34 23.79
N SER A 35 -0.54 9.12 24.18
CA SER A 35 0.38 8.13 24.72
C SER A 35 1.09 7.32 23.64
N GLY A 36 0.77 7.51 22.36
CA GLY A 36 1.24 6.69 21.25
C GLY A 36 0.59 5.30 21.20
N PHE A 37 0.67 4.67 20.03
CA PHE A 37 0.11 3.33 19.81
C PHE A 37 1.06 2.22 20.29
N GLU A 38 0.51 1.18 20.91
CA GLU A 38 1.23 -0.04 21.35
C GLU A 38 1.33 -1.09 20.24
N ALA A 39 0.38 -1.07 19.32
CA ALA A 39 0.38 -1.94 18.17
C ALA A 39 -0.26 -1.22 16.98
N LEU A 40 0.21 -1.53 15.78
CA LEU A 40 -0.47 -1.18 14.54
C LEU A 40 -0.67 -2.43 13.69
N LEU A 41 -1.75 -2.43 12.92
CA LEU A 41 -2.07 -3.49 11.99
C LEU A 41 -2.66 -2.85 10.74
N THR A 42 -2.10 -3.17 9.57
CA THR A 42 -2.71 -2.73 8.31
C THR A 42 -2.48 -3.74 7.18
N SER A 43 -3.29 -3.59 6.14
CA SER A 43 -3.12 -4.24 4.84
C SER A 43 -3.12 -3.13 3.80
N PRO A 44 -1.98 -2.45 3.58
CA PRO A 44 -1.94 -1.26 2.73
C PRO A 44 -2.32 -1.61 1.28
N PRO A 45 -2.77 -0.62 0.49
CA PRO A 45 -2.96 -0.79 -0.94
C PRO A 45 -1.72 -1.37 -1.63
N TYR A 46 -1.94 -2.12 -2.71
CA TYR A 46 -0.86 -2.65 -3.55
C TYR A 46 -0.30 -1.56 -4.47
N ALA A 47 0.97 -1.67 -4.89
CA ALA A 47 1.65 -0.71 -5.78
C ALA A 47 0.92 -0.44 -7.11
N THR A 48 0.04 -1.34 -7.52
CA THR A 48 -0.89 -1.15 -8.62
C THR A 48 -2.27 -1.57 -8.15
N ALA A 49 -2.82 -0.87 -7.17
CA ALA A 49 -4.10 -1.20 -6.57
C ALA A 49 -5.22 -1.28 -7.62
N LEU A 50 -6.27 -2.03 -7.31
CA LEU A 50 -7.56 -1.84 -7.96
C LEU A 50 -8.06 -0.43 -7.62
N PRO A 51 -8.80 0.24 -8.51
CA PRO A 51 -9.23 1.61 -8.26
C PRO A 51 -10.34 1.62 -7.21
N TYR A 52 -9.95 1.68 -5.93
CA TYR A 52 -10.85 1.47 -4.80
C TYR A 52 -11.97 2.50 -4.78
N ILE A 53 -11.68 3.78 -5.04
CA ILE A 53 -12.69 4.84 -5.09
C ILE A 53 -13.58 4.63 -6.31
N ASP A 54 -13.03 4.35 -7.50
CA ASP A 54 -13.85 4.16 -8.70
C ASP A 54 -14.83 2.98 -8.57
N THR A 55 -14.39 1.86 -7.96
CA THR A 55 -15.27 0.70 -7.75
C THR A 55 -16.43 0.98 -6.78
N GLN A 56 -16.29 1.97 -5.91
CA GLN A 56 -17.30 2.36 -4.91
C GLN A 56 -17.93 3.72 -5.21
N ARG A 57 -17.64 4.34 -6.37
CA ARG A 57 -17.98 5.74 -6.65
C ARG A 57 -19.47 6.08 -6.46
N ILE A 58 -20.36 5.16 -6.85
CA ILE A 58 -21.80 5.36 -6.71
C ILE A 58 -22.18 5.37 -5.23
N SER A 59 -21.65 4.42 -4.46
CA SER A 59 -21.88 4.33 -3.02
C SER A 59 -21.31 5.54 -2.26
N LEU A 60 -20.13 6.02 -2.65
CA LEU A 60 -19.51 7.19 -2.03
C LEU A 60 -20.31 8.47 -2.26
N VAL A 61 -20.74 8.71 -3.51
CA VAL A 61 -21.57 9.88 -3.86
C VAL A 61 -22.96 9.78 -3.24
N TRP A 62 -23.58 8.60 -3.28
CA TRP A 62 -24.94 8.42 -2.77
C TRP A 62 -25.05 8.57 -1.25
N LEU A 63 -23.99 8.22 -0.51
CA LEU A 63 -23.92 8.35 0.94
C LEU A 63 -23.33 9.70 1.39
N ASP A 64 -23.17 10.67 0.48
CA ASP A 64 -22.58 11.99 0.73
C ASP A 64 -21.17 11.93 1.38
N PHE A 65 -20.38 10.89 1.06
CA PHE A 65 -18.98 10.80 1.49
C PHE A 65 -18.02 11.61 0.61
N CYS A 66 -18.41 11.90 -0.63
CA CYS A 66 -17.72 12.83 -1.52
C CYS A 66 -18.64 13.30 -2.66
N SER A 67 -18.34 14.44 -3.25
CA SER A 67 -19.03 14.91 -4.45
C SER A 67 -18.52 14.20 -5.72
N PRO A 68 -19.29 14.20 -6.83
CA PRO A 68 -18.86 13.59 -8.09
C PRO A 68 -17.54 14.14 -8.65
N ASP A 69 -17.25 15.42 -8.44
CA ASP A 69 -16.03 16.10 -8.89
C ASP A 69 -14.81 15.80 -8.01
N GLU A 70 -15.00 15.31 -6.78
CA GLU A 70 -13.92 14.91 -5.86
C GLU A 70 -13.37 13.50 -6.16
N ILE A 71 -14.12 12.64 -6.85
CA ILE A 71 -13.76 11.23 -7.08
C ILE A 71 -12.35 11.05 -7.65
N MET A 72 -11.99 11.82 -8.68
CA MET A 72 -10.68 11.69 -9.34
C MET A 72 -9.54 12.15 -8.42
N SER A 73 -9.79 13.19 -7.63
CA SER A 73 -8.83 13.71 -6.65
C SER A 73 -8.58 12.68 -5.54
N LEU A 74 -9.67 12.11 -4.99
CA LEU A 74 -9.61 11.07 -3.98
C LEU A 74 -8.92 9.80 -4.49
N GLU A 75 -9.27 9.32 -5.68
CA GLU A 75 -8.61 8.15 -6.28
C GLU A 75 -7.12 8.41 -6.49
N SER A 76 -6.77 9.60 -6.99
CA SER A 76 -5.37 9.98 -7.22
C SER A 76 -4.61 10.22 -5.94
N SER A 77 -5.27 10.45 -4.80
CA SER A 77 -4.58 10.67 -3.53
C SER A 77 -4.12 9.35 -2.89
N LEU A 78 -4.77 8.21 -3.16
CA LEU A 78 -4.46 6.95 -2.49
C LEU A 78 -3.02 6.46 -2.72
N ILE A 79 -2.45 5.81 -1.70
CA ILE A 79 -1.23 5.00 -1.84
C ILE A 79 -1.49 3.93 -2.88
N GLY A 80 -0.55 3.74 -3.81
CA GLY A 80 -0.66 2.70 -4.85
C GLY A 80 -1.70 2.97 -5.93
N SER A 81 -2.28 4.18 -5.95
CA SER A 81 -3.16 4.62 -7.04
C SER A 81 -2.43 4.62 -8.37
N ARG A 82 -3.13 4.14 -9.41
CA ARG A 82 -2.66 4.14 -10.79
C ARG A 82 -2.96 5.45 -11.52
N GLU A 83 -3.88 6.22 -10.97
CA GLU A 83 -4.34 7.47 -11.55
C GLU A 83 -3.50 8.63 -11.03
N PHE A 84 -3.29 9.59 -11.92
CA PHE A 84 -2.65 10.85 -11.60
C PHE A 84 -3.58 11.99 -12.03
N VAL A 85 -3.84 12.95 -11.15
CA VAL A 85 -4.26 14.26 -11.61
C VAL A 85 -3.13 14.84 -12.47
N SER A 86 -3.47 15.52 -13.56
CA SER A 86 -2.53 15.97 -14.59
C SER A 86 -1.33 16.77 -14.04
N ASN A 87 -1.54 17.57 -12.98
CA ASN A 87 -0.48 18.31 -12.29
C ASN A 87 0.41 17.41 -11.43
N ASP A 88 -0.15 16.45 -10.71
CA ASP A 88 0.61 15.50 -9.89
C ASP A 88 1.48 14.59 -10.74
N LYS A 89 1.01 14.22 -11.94
CA LYS A 89 1.80 13.42 -12.88
C LYS A 89 3.13 14.09 -13.23
N LYS A 90 3.12 15.41 -13.50
CA LYS A 90 4.33 16.16 -13.83
C LYS A 90 5.29 16.21 -12.66
N LYS A 91 4.77 16.41 -11.44
CA LYS A 91 5.56 16.38 -10.21
C LYS A 91 6.24 15.04 -10.02
N TRP A 92 5.47 13.94 -10.02
CA TRP A 92 6.03 12.59 -9.83
C TRP A 92 7.04 12.21 -10.91
N LEU A 93 6.81 12.61 -12.17
CA LEU A 93 7.79 12.40 -13.25
C LEU A 93 9.06 13.24 -13.06
N SER A 94 8.94 14.47 -12.56
CA SER A 94 10.09 15.31 -12.23
C SER A 94 10.89 14.71 -11.09
N ASP A 95 10.23 14.34 -9.99
CA ASP A 95 10.86 13.71 -8.83
C ASP A 95 11.55 12.41 -9.22
N PHE A 96 10.88 11.58 -10.03
CA PHE A 96 11.43 10.34 -10.56
C PHE A 96 12.73 10.55 -11.36
N ARG A 97 12.89 11.68 -12.06
CA ARG A 97 14.04 11.95 -12.94
C ARG A 97 15.16 12.72 -12.24
N ASN A 98 14.80 13.66 -11.38
CA ASN A 98 15.71 14.72 -10.95
C ASN A 98 15.91 14.76 -9.42
N SER A 99 14.95 14.27 -8.65
CA SER A 99 14.89 14.50 -7.20
C SER A 99 14.17 13.34 -6.49
N ARG A 100 14.66 12.11 -6.71
CA ARG A 100 14.07 10.94 -6.06
C ARG A 100 14.24 11.07 -4.54
N VAL A 101 13.17 10.80 -3.81
CA VAL A 101 13.26 10.55 -2.37
C VAL A 101 14.25 9.39 -2.16
N PRO A 102 15.15 9.45 -1.16
CA PRO A 102 16.05 8.34 -0.89
C PRO A 102 15.24 7.07 -0.56
N LEU A 103 15.33 6.07 -1.42
CA LEU A 103 14.82 4.71 -1.18
C LEU A 103 15.99 3.75 -0.98
N THR A 104 15.70 2.53 -0.53
CA THR A 104 16.72 1.49 -0.40
C THR A 104 17.35 1.17 -1.76
N LYS A 105 18.59 0.66 -1.76
CA LYS A 105 19.31 0.32 -2.98
C LYS A 105 18.52 -0.69 -3.83
N GLU A 106 17.96 -1.70 -3.19
CA GLU A 106 17.18 -2.77 -3.81
C GLU A 106 15.93 -2.23 -4.53
N ILE A 107 15.26 -1.24 -3.94
CA ILE A 107 14.09 -0.60 -4.56
C ILE A 107 14.52 0.25 -5.76
N ASN A 108 15.58 1.05 -5.62
CA ASN A 108 16.09 1.86 -6.73
C ASN A 108 16.58 1.01 -7.90
N ASP A 109 17.35 -0.04 -7.62
CA ASP A 109 17.86 -0.97 -8.63
C ASP A 109 16.70 -1.63 -9.41
N LEU A 110 15.65 -2.08 -8.70
CA LEU A 110 14.45 -2.63 -9.34
C LEU A 110 13.77 -1.60 -10.25
N ILE A 111 13.58 -0.38 -9.76
CA ILE A 111 12.93 0.69 -10.52
C ILE A 111 13.72 1.02 -11.79
N ASP A 112 15.05 1.09 -11.68
CA ASP A 112 15.93 1.41 -12.80
C ASP A 112 16.04 0.25 -13.80
N GLU A 113 16.02 -1.01 -13.33
CA GLU A 113 15.91 -2.19 -14.20
C GLU A 113 14.60 -2.11 -15.01
N LEU A 114 13.47 -1.91 -14.33
CA LEU A 114 12.17 -1.84 -14.99
C LEU A 114 12.09 -0.67 -15.99
N ALA A 115 12.69 0.47 -15.67
CA ALA A 115 12.72 1.62 -16.58
C ALA A 115 13.59 1.36 -17.83
N THR A 116 14.71 0.65 -17.66
CA THR A 116 15.63 0.29 -18.76
C THR A 116 15.03 -0.75 -19.71
N GLU A 117 14.22 -1.66 -19.18
CA GLU A 117 13.62 -2.76 -19.93
C GLU A 117 12.32 -2.36 -20.66
N LEU A 118 11.87 -1.10 -20.52
CA LEU A 118 10.71 -0.59 -21.25
C LEU A 118 10.98 -0.58 -22.77
N GLN A 119 10.06 -1.14 -23.52
CA GLN A 119 10.07 -1.09 -24.98
C GLN A 119 9.03 -0.10 -25.51
N SER A 120 9.23 0.47 -26.69
CA SER A 120 8.22 1.35 -27.33
C SER A 120 6.89 0.63 -27.63
N SER A 121 6.93 -0.71 -27.74
CA SER A 121 5.77 -1.58 -27.90
C SER A 121 4.98 -1.80 -26.61
N ASP A 122 5.55 -1.47 -25.44
CA ASP A 122 4.83 -1.53 -24.18
C ASP A 122 3.78 -0.42 -24.12
N GLY A 123 2.51 -0.81 -23.97
CA GLY A 123 1.40 0.15 -23.92
C GLY A 123 1.50 1.13 -22.73
N PHE A 124 0.75 2.22 -22.81
CA PHE A 124 0.81 3.35 -21.86
C PHE A 124 0.80 2.96 -20.37
N ARG A 125 0.05 1.93 -19.98
CA ARG A 125 0.01 1.45 -18.59
C ARG A 125 1.33 0.86 -18.12
N LYS A 126 2.03 0.14 -18.98
CA LYS A 126 3.33 -0.45 -18.67
C LYS A 126 4.43 0.60 -18.62
N GLN A 127 4.39 1.58 -19.52
CA GLN A 127 5.28 2.75 -19.51
C GLN A 127 5.24 3.51 -18.17
N ALA A 128 4.08 3.50 -17.51
CA ALA A 128 3.90 4.17 -16.23
C ALA A 128 4.37 3.33 -15.02
N VAL A 129 4.66 2.04 -15.17
CA VAL A 129 4.98 1.15 -14.04
C VAL A 129 6.18 1.63 -13.22
N PRO A 130 7.33 2.05 -13.80
CA PRO A 130 8.47 2.50 -13.00
C PRO A 130 8.14 3.71 -12.12
N VAL A 131 7.45 4.71 -12.67
CA VAL A 131 7.07 5.91 -11.89
C VAL A 131 5.99 5.60 -10.86
N LEU A 132 5.04 4.71 -11.16
CA LEU A 132 4.02 4.26 -10.19
C LEU A 132 4.65 3.49 -9.02
N LEU A 133 5.64 2.65 -9.32
CA LEU A 133 6.35 1.87 -8.30
C LEU A 133 7.22 2.78 -7.42
N TYR A 134 7.91 3.75 -8.01
CA TYR A 134 8.61 4.81 -7.27
C TYR A 134 7.66 5.55 -6.33
N ARG A 135 6.54 6.05 -6.85
CA ARG A 135 5.53 6.75 -6.05
C ARG A 135 5.04 5.89 -4.89
N TYR A 136 4.72 4.62 -5.15
CA TYR A 136 4.28 3.69 -4.13
C TYR A 136 5.30 3.57 -2.97
N PHE A 137 6.57 3.34 -3.27
CA PHE A 137 7.59 3.21 -2.23
C PHE A 137 7.89 4.54 -1.53
N ALA A 138 7.82 5.67 -2.22
CA ALA A 138 7.95 6.98 -1.60
C ALA A 138 6.79 7.25 -0.61
N ASP A 139 5.55 6.95 -1.01
CA ASP A 139 4.38 7.06 -0.14
C ASP A 139 4.48 6.10 1.07
N MET A 140 4.90 4.85 0.84
CA MET A 140 5.09 3.87 1.92
C MET A 140 6.22 4.26 2.87
N LYS A 141 7.28 4.91 2.38
CA LYS A 141 8.35 5.46 3.22
C LYS A 141 7.79 6.50 4.18
N ASN A 142 6.98 7.44 3.68
CA ASN A 142 6.32 8.43 4.52
C ASN A 142 5.42 7.76 5.56
N MET A 143 4.64 6.75 5.18
CA MET A 143 3.82 5.98 6.11
C MET A 143 4.66 5.34 7.23
N PHE A 144 5.77 4.67 6.89
CA PHE A 144 6.63 4.04 7.90
C PHE A 144 7.26 5.06 8.86
N CYS A 145 7.74 6.21 8.36
CA CYS A 145 8.30 7.28 9.20
C CYS A 145 7.25 7.84 10.17
N ASN A 146 6.04 8.15 9.68
CA ASN A 146 5.01 8.78 10.50
C ASN A 146 4.39 7.80 11.52
N THR A 147 4.22 6.54 11.15
CA THR A 147 3.77 5.50 12.09
C THR A 147 4.82 5.21 13.16
N LEU A 148 6.11 5.22 12.81
CA LEU A 148 7.19 5.09 13.80
C LEU A 148 7.14 6.25 14.80
N ALA A 149 6.91 7.49 14.34
CA ALA A 149 6.83 8.65 15.20
C ALA A 149 5.63 8.58 16.19
N ALA A 150 4.51 8.00 15.77
CA ALA A 150 3.27 7.93 16.55
C ALA A 150 3.17 6.72 17.52
N THR A 151 4.22 5.91 17.62
CA THR A 151 4.20 4.64 18.39
C THR A 151 5.08 4.68 19.63
N ARG A 152 4.70 3.91 20.64
CA ARG A 152 5.49 3.73 21.87
C ARG A 152 6.74 2.91 21.58
N LYS A 153 7.71 2.96 22.50
CA LYS A 153 8.82 2.01 22.50
C LYS A 153 8.28 0.58 22.57
N ASP A 154 8.94 -0.36 21.89
CA ASP A 154 8.59 -1.79 21.85
C ASP A 154 7.24 -2.10 21.17
N ALA A 155 6.60 -1.09 20.55
CA ALA A 155 5.36 -1.27 19.82
C ALA A 155 5.53 -2.21 18.62
N LYS A 156 4.55 -3.06 18.37
CA LYS A 156 4.54 -3.99 17.24
C LYS A 156 3.78 -3.42 16.04
N PHE A 157 4.26 -3.71 14.83
CA PHE A 157 3.57 -3.32 13.60
C PHE A 157 3.42 -4.54 12.68
N GLY A 158 2.17 -4.99 12.50
CA GLY A 158 1.81 -6.00 11.50
C GLY A 158 1.40 -5.37 10.17
N LEU A 159 2.05 -5.77 9.08
CA LEU A 159 1.73 -5.36 7.71
C LEU A 159 1.40 -6.58 6.86
N ILE A 160 0.16 -6.69 6.36
CA ILE A 160 -0.24 -7.77 5.46
C ILE A 160 -0.09 -7.30 4.02
N VAL A 161 0.84 -7.89 3.29
CA VAL A 161 1.16 -7.49 1.91
C VAL A 161 1.39 -8.71 1.04
N GLY A 162 0.81 -8.71 -0.15
CA GLY A 162 1.08 -9.71 -1.19
C GLY A 162 2.11 -9.28 -2.23
N ASN A 163 2.57 -10.26 -3.00
CA ASN A 163 3.50 -10.03 -4.11
C ASN A 163 2.82 -9.33 -5.29
N ASN A 164 3.57 -8.47 -5.98
CA ASN A 164 3.12 -7.83 -7.20
C ASN A 164 3.73 -8.52 -8.42
N ARG A 165 3.01 -8.49 -9.54
CA ARG A 165 3.49 -9.03 -10.82
C ARG A 165 3.27 -8.01 -11.93
N THR A 166 4.26 -7.86 -12.79
CA THR A 166 4.16 -7.02 -13.99
C THR A 166 4.83 -7.68 -15.19
N THR A 167 4.61 -7.15 -16.38
CA THR A 167 5.29 -7.58 -17.60
C THR A 167 5.76 -6.36 -18.36
N ILE A 168 7.07 -6.21 -18.48
CA ILE A 168 7.76 -5.09 -19.12
C ILE A 168 8.78 -5.69 -20.10
N GLY A 169 8.91 -5.13 -21.31
CA GLY A 169 9.85 -5.64 -22.32
C GLY A 169 9.59 -7.08 -22.75
N GLY A 170 8.36 -7.57 -22.60
CA GLY A 170 8.00 -8.98 -22.82
C GLY A 170 8.46 -9.94 -21.71
N LYS A 171 9.22 -9.47 -20.72
CA LYS A 171 9.69 -10.25 -19.55
C LYS A 171 8.69 -10.12 -18.39
N LYS A 172 8.43 -11.23 -17.72
CA LYS A 172 7.59 -11.25 -16.50
C LYS A 172 8.46 -10.94 -15.29
N TYR A 173 7.99 -10.01 -14.47
CA TYR A 173 8.61 -9.63 -13.21
C TYR A 173 7.71 -10.02 -12.05
N GLN A 174 8.29 -10.72 -11.08
CA GLN A 174 7.68 -10.94 -9.77
C GLN A 174 8.39 -10.04 -8.78
N ILE A 175 7.66 -9.05 -8.26
CA ILE A 175 8.16 -8.07 -7.31
C ILE A 175 7.81 -8.58 -5.92
N ASP A 176 8.85 -8.91 -5.15
CA ASP A 176 8.73 -9.31 -3.74
C ASP A 176 8.47 -8.06 -2.88
N THR A 177 7.24 -7.54 -2.98
CA THR A 177 6.80 -6.35 -2.25
C THR A 177 7.00 -6.49 -0.74
N PRO A 178 6.66 -7.64 -0.11
CA PRO A 178 6.87 -7.81 1.33
C PRO A 178 8.34 -7.65 1.73
N TYR A 179 9.25 -8.27 1.00
CA TYR A 179 10.68 -8.12 1.24
C TYR A 179 11.12 -6.65 1.08
N LEU A 180 10.78 -6.01 -0.03
CA LEU A 180 11.17 -4.62 -0.30
C LEU A 180 10.61 -3.63 0.74
N LEU A 181 9.38 -3.83 1.19
CA LEU A 181 8.78 -3.02 2.26
C LEU A 181 9.45 -3.28 3.61
N SER A 182 9.89 -4.51 3.90
CA SER A 182 10.65 -4.78 5.13
C SER A 182 11.99 -4.04 5.17
N LEU A 183 12.70 -4.00 4.03
CA LEU A 183 13.92 -3.22 3.89
C LEU A 183 13.66 -1.72 4.05
N LEU A 184 12.57 -1.22 3.46
CA LEU A 184 12.17 0.17 3.55
C LEU A 184 11.77 0.58 4.98
N ALA A 185 11.03 -0.29 5.68
CA ALA A 185 10.67 -0.07 7.08
C ALA A 185 11.93 0.02 7.95
N ARG A 186 12.91 -0.87 7.72
CA ARG A 186 14.20 -0.84 8.40
C ARG A 186 14.98 0.45 8.14
N ASP A 187 15.00 0.93 6.90
CA ASP A 187 15.59 2.22 6.54
C ASP A 187 14.91 3.41 7.25
N CYS A 188 13.63 3.28 7.60
CA CYS A 188 12.89 4.28 8.37
C CYS A 188 13.13 4.18 9.90
N GLY A 189 13.81 3.15 10.39
CA GLY A 189 14.11 2.93 11.81
C GLY A 189 13.28 1.86 12.50
N TRP A 190 12.44 1.11 11.78
CA TRP A 190 11.81 -0.09 12.33
C TRP A 190 12.79 -1.26 12.42
N ASN A 191 12.60 -2.16 13.37
CA ASN A 191 13.27 -3.46 13.39
C ASN A 191 12.36 -4.53 12.77
N ILE A 192 12.95 -5.50 12.08
CA ILE A 192 12.22 -6.60 11.43
C ILE A 192 12.26 -7.80 12.37
N ASP A 193 11.10 -8.27 12.83
CA ASP A 193 11.00 -9.51 13.61
C ASP A 193 10.90 -10.72 12.68
N GLU A 194 9.92 -10.70 11.78
CA GLU A 194 9.60 -11.85 10.92
C GLU A 194 8.80 -11.46 9.67
N LEU A 195 8.94 -12.27 8.62
CA LEU A 195 8.10 -12.25 7.43
C LEU A 195 7.37 -13.61 7.35
N LEU A 196 6.12 -13.64 7.80
CA LEU A 196 5.31 -14.85 7.87
C LEU A 196 4.48 -15.01 6.61
N GLN A 197 4.72 -16.09 5.85
CA GLN A 197 3.90 -16.41 4.69
C GLN A 197 2.51 -16.89 5.13
N LEU A 198 1.47 -16.17 4.71
CA LEU A 198 0.08 -16.53 4.94
C LEU A 198 -0.43 -17.40 3.79
N GLN A 199 -1.20 -18.44 4.13
CA GLN A 199 -1.91 -19.23 3.14
C GLN A 199 -3.09 -18.43 2.60
N THR A 200 -3.10 -18.11 1.31
CA THR A 200 -4.27 -17.50 0.68
C THR A 200 -5.29 -18.58 0.32
N TYR A 201 -6.57 -18.33 0.62
CA TYR A 201 -7.65 -19.23 0.19
C TYR A 201 -7.68 -19.28 -1.34
N LYS A 202 -7.76 -20.50 -1.91
CA LYS A 202 -7.90 -20.68 -3.37
C LYS A 202 -9.13 -19.92 -3.87
N ARG A 203 -8.92 -18.85 -4.65
CA ARG A 203 -10.02 -18.18 -5.39
C ARG A 203 -10.48 -19.10 -6.52
N TYR A 204 -11.74 -19.53 -6.47
CA TYR A 204 -12.41 -20.25 -7.56
C TYR A 204 -12.89 -19.24 -8.62
N GLY A 205 -12.49 -19.39 -9.89
CA GLY A 205 -12.98 -18.54 -10.99
C GLY A 205 -12.08 -18.47 -12.24
N ILE A 206 -12.63 -17.89 -13.32
CA ILE A 206 -12.03 -17.79 -14.67
C ILE A 206 -10.73 -16.96 -14.69
N ASN A 207 -10.53 -16.04 -13.73
CA ASN A 207 -9.34 -15.17 -13.61
C ASN A 207 -8.27 -15.69 -12.62
N SER A 208 -8.30 -16.98 -12.27
CA SER A 208 -7.36 -17.60 -11.30
C SER A 208 -5.87 -17.43 -11.66
N LYS A 209 -5.53 -17.22 -12.94
CA LYS A 209 -4.15 -16.97 -13.38
C LYS A 209 -3.53 -15.67 -12.81
N ASN A 210 -4.35 -14.71 -12.40
CA ASN A 210 -3.93 -13.45 -11.79
C ASN A 210 -4.08 -13.42 -10.27
N ALA A 211 -4.44 -14.54 -9.64
CA ALA A 211 -4.61 -14.60 -8.19
C ALA A 211 -3.27 -14.38 -7.46
N ILE A 212 -3.33 -13.64 -6.36
CA ILE A 212 -2.24 -13.55 -5.39
C ILE A 212 -2.21 -14.89 -4.66
N ASN A 213 -1.19 -15.70 -4.96
CA ASN A 213 -1.06 -17.06 -4.43
C ASN A 213 -0.37 -17.10 -3.05
N SER A 214 0.06 -15.94 -2.54
CA SER A 214 0.69 -15.81 -1.23
C SER A 214 0.60 -14.36 -0.74
N GLU A 215 0.14 -14.17 0.48
CA GLU A 215 0.29 -12.93 1.24
C GLU A 215 1.33 -13.15 2.32
N THR A 216 1.95 -12.09 2.81
CA THR A 216 2.96 -12.13 3.86
C THR A 216 2.57 -11.15 4.94
N LEU A 217 2.58 -11.61 6.19
CA LEU A 217 2.54 -10.74 7.36
C LEU A 217 3.99 -10.35 7.69
N ILE A 218 4.33 -9.09 7.47
CA ILE A 218 5.55 -8.48 7.96
C ILE A 218 5.29 -8.06 9.41
N VAL A 219 6.12 -8.53 10.34
CA VAL A 219 6.07 -8.11 11.73
C VAL A 219 7.31 -7.28 12.02
N LEU A 220 7.07 -6.06 12.49
CA LEU A 220 8.09 -5.11 12.87
C LEU A 220 7.95 -4.74 14.35
N HIS A 221 9.01 -4.20 14.93
CA HIS A 221 8.96 -3.54 16.23
C HIS A 221 9.76 -2.24 16.26
N LYS A 222 9.36 -1.33 17.13
CA LYS A 222 10.08 -0.09 17.41
C LYS A 222 11.14 -0.31 18.48
#